data_AF-A0A6H2DQN6-F1
#
_entry.id   AF-A0A6H2DQN6-F1
#
_cell.length_a   1.000
_cell.length_b   1.000
_cell.length_c   1.000
_cell.angle_alpha   90.00
_cell.angle_beta   90.00
_cell.angle_gamma   90.00
#
_symmetry.space_group_name_H-M   'P 1'
#
loop_
_entity.id
_entity.type
_entity.pdbx_description
1 polymer ?
#
loop_
_entity_poly.entity_id
_entity_poly.type
_entity_poly.pdbx_seq_one_letter_code
_entity_poly.pdbx_strand_id
1 'polypeptide(L)'
;MSDIFTRLKQDHDRHREMLARVADTSGDSKERREAFEQLRIDVSAHANAEEQSLYAEMLSRPDLQDKGRHSVAEHKEADDIFEELSEKPFDDTGWLTRFKTLKHELEHHMEEEENDIFPPAKEGLSDQRAGELLKIFNDRKPAEVDKVI
;
A
#
# COMPACT_ATOMS: atom_id res chain seq x y z
N MET A 1 10.75 -16.02 13.46
CA MET A 1 9.35 -15.56 13.28
C MET A 1 9.42 -14.24 12.54
N SER A 2 8.61 -14.07 11.48
CA SER A 2 8.50 -12.77 10.78
C SER A 2 7.77 -11.79 11.70
N ASP A 3 8.24 -10.55 11.83
CA ASP A 3 7.52 -9.47 12.52
C ASP A 3 6.61 -8.71 11.52
N ILE A 4 5.78 -7.79 12.03
CA ILE A 4 4.88 -6.97 11.20
C ILE A 4 5.65 -6.19 10.12
N PHE A 5 6.80 -5.59 10.45
CA PHE A 5 7.60 -4.81 9.51
C PHE A 5 8.14 -5.67 8.36
N THR A 6 8.65 -6.87 8.66
CA THR A 6 9.09 -7.82 7.64
C THR A 6 7.93 -8.24 6.75
N ARG A 7 6.74 -8.43 7.33
CA ARG A 7 5.53 -8.79 6.59
C ARG A 7 5.07 -7.65 5.66
N LEU A 8 5.12 -6.39 6.10
CA LEU A 8 4.77 -5.23 5.27
C LEU A 8 5.74 -5.08 4.09
N LYS A 9 7.05 -5.16 4.34
CA LYS A 9 8.10 -5.14 3.29
C LYS A 9 7.90 -6.21 2.21
N GLN A 10 7.45 -7.41 2.59
CA GLN A 10 7.14 -8.47 1.62
C GLN A 10 6.00 -8.08 0.66
N ASP A 11 4.99 -7.36 1.15
CA ASP A 11 3.97 -6.80 0.27
C ASP A 11 4.55 -5.66 -0.59
N HIS A 12 5.41 -4.79 -0.04
CA HIS A 12 6.04 -3.72 -0.81
C HIS A 12 6.85 -4.24 -1.99
N ASP A 13 7.68 -5.26 -1.76
CA ASP A 13 8.45 -5.90 -2.83
C ASP A 13 7.54 -6.43 -3.93
N ARG A 14 6.43 -7.08 -3.54
CA ARG A 14 5.41 -7.54 -4.48
C ARG A 14 4.71 -6.39 -5.21
N HIS A 15 4.39 -5.30 -4.52
CA HIS A 15 3.76 -4.13 -5.13
C HIS A 15 4.69 -3.46 -6.17
N ARG A 16 6.00 -3.36 -5.89
CA ARG A 16 7.01 -2.89 -6.86
C ARG A 16 7.02 -3.75 -8.13
N GLU A 17 6.97 -5.07 -7.98
CA GLU A 17 6.88 -6.00 -9.12
C GLU A 17 5.57 -5.81 -9.92
N MET A 18 4.44 -5.65 -9.23
CA MET A 18 3.14 -5.45 -9.87
C MET A 18 3.05 -4.10 -10.59
N LEU A 19 3.59 -3.03 -10.00
CA LEU A 19 3.70 -1.71 -10.60
C LEU A 19 4.54 -1.75 -11.89
N ALA A 20 5.69 -2.42 -11.85
CA ALA A 20 6.52 -2.64 -13.03
C ALA A 20 5.77 -3.40 -14.13
N ARG A 21 5.06 -4.49 -13.77
CA ARG A 21 4.28 -5.27 -14.71
C ARG A 21 3.22 -4.44 -15.43
N VAL A 22 2.45 -3.62 -14.70
CA VAL A 22 1.44 -2.75 -15.31
C VAL A 22 2.10 -1.72 -16.25
N ALA A 23 3.23 -1.13 -15.84
CA ALA A 23 3.99 -0.16 -16.64
C ALA A 23 4.50 -0.73 -17.97
N ASP A 24 4.84 -2.03 -17.99
CA ASP A 24 5.37 -2.73 -19.18
C ASP A 24 4.28 -3.15 -20.18
N THR A 25 3.00 -3.08 -19.80
CA THR A 25 1.88 -3.35 -20.71
C THR A 25 1.62 -2.20 -21.69
N SER A 26 0.91 -2.48 -22.78
CA SER A 26 0.53 -1.47 -23.79
C SER A 26 -0.94 -1.58 -24.21
N GLY A 27 -1.51 -0.43 -24.60
CA GLY A 27 -2.88 -0.28 -25.08
C GLY A 27 -3.95 -0.79 -24.10
N ASP A 28 -5.16 -0.95 -24.61
CA ASP A 28 -6.25 -1.59 -23.88
C ASP A 28 -6.21 -3.12 -24.03
N SER A 29 -5.18 -3.73 -23.46
CA SER A 29 -5.01 -5.19 -23.48
C SER A 29 -5.67 -5.84 -22.27
N LYS A 30 -6.14 -7.08 -22.45
CA LYS A 30 -6.63 -7.93 -21.35
C LYS A 30 -5.60 -8.01 -20.22
N GLU A 31 -4.32 -8.16 -20.57
CA GLU A 31 -3.22 -8.21 -19.60
C GLU A 31 -3.10 -6.92 -18.78
N ARG A 32 -3.20 -5.74 -19.40
CA ARG A 32 -3.16 -4.46 -18.66
C ARG A 32 -4.31 -4.36 -17.67
N ARG A 33 -5.53 -4.68 -18.10
CA ARG A 33 -6.72 -4.63 -17.24
C ARG A 33 -6.58 -5.56 -16.04
N GLU A 34 -6.19 -6.81 -16.27
CA GLU A 34 -6.00 -7.80 -15.20
C GLU A 34 -4.86 -7.43 -14.26
N ALA A 35 -3.73 -6.97 -14.79
CA ALA A 35 -2.58 -6.57 -13.98
C ALA A 35 -2.89 -5.33 -13.12
N PHE A 36 -3.56 -4.32 -13.70
CA PHE A 36 -3.98 -3.13 -12.98
C PHE A 36 -4.98 -3.47 -11.88
N GLU A 37 -5.99 -4.28 -12.18
CA GLU A 37 -7.01 -4.66 -11.19
C GLU A 37 -6.40 -5.46 -10.04
N GLN A 38 -5.49 -6.39 -10.35
CA GLN A 38 -4.79 -7.14 -9.32
C GLN A 38 -3.93 -6.24 -8.42
N LEU A 39 -3.27 -5.23 -8.99
CA LEU A 39 -2.52 -4.20 -8.26
C LEU A 39 -3.43 -3.39 -7.36
N ARG A 40 -4.51 -2.83 -7.91
CA ARG A 40 -5.50 -2.04 -7.16
C ARG A 40 -6.02 -2.81 -5.94
N ILE A 41 -6.44 -4.07 -6.14
CA ILE A 41 -6.93 -4.92 -5.05
C ILE A 41 -5.87 -5.14 -3.97
N ASP A 42 -4.65 -5.56 -4.34
CA ASP A 42 -3.63 -5.93 -3.34
C ASP A 42 -3.12 -4.70 -2.58
N VAL A 43 -2.89 -3.57 -3.26
CA VAL A 43 -2.43 -2.31 -2.65
C VAL A 43 -3.51 -1.71 -1.75
N SER A 44 -4.76 -1.57 -2.22
CA SER A 44 -5.85 -1.04 -1.38
C SER A 44 -6.11 -1.92 -0.16
N ALA A 45 -6.04 -3.26 -0.30
CA ALA A 45 -6.22 -4.15 0.84
C ALA A 45 -5.06 -4.08 1.84
N HIS A 46 -3.82 -3.92 1.35
CA HIS A 46 -2.65 -3.70 2.18
C HIS A 46 -2.76 -2.40 2.97
N ALA A 47 -3.00 -1.27 2.29
CA ALA A 47 -3.12 0.05 2.90
C ALA A 47 -4.18 0.06 4.02
N ASN A 48 -5.37 -0.46 3.73
CA ASN A 48 -6.45 -0.54 4.71
C ASN A 48 -6.11 -1.45 5.91
N ALA A 49 -5.37 -2.55 5.70
CA ALA A 49 -4.96 -3.44 6.79
C ALA A 49 -3.85 -2.83 7.64
N GLU A 50 -2.94 -2.09 7.05
CA GLU A 50 -1.89 -1.33 7.72
C GLU A 50 -2.44 -0.21 8.59
N GLU A 51 -3.38 0.57 8.06
CA GLU A 51 -4.07 1.63 8.80
C GLU A 51 -4.72 1.10 10.09
N GLN A 52 -5.34 -0.08 10.00
CA GLN A 52 -6.03 -0.72 11.10
C GLN A 52 -5.11 -1.51 12.05
N SER A 53 -3.82 -1.61 11.73
CA SER A 53 -2.82 -2.29 12.54
C SER A 53 -1.71 -1.33 12.97
N LEU A 54 -0.68 -1.18 12.15
CA LEU A 54 0.52 -0.41 12.48
C LEU A 54 0.19 1.07 12.70
N TYR A 55 -0.59 1.70 11.82
CA TYR A 55 -0.85 3.13 11.98
C TYR A 55 -1.78 3.42 13.15
N ALA A 56 -2.74 2.55 13.45
CA ALA A 56 -3.55 2.66 14.66
C ALA A 56 -2.68 2.71 15.93
N GLU A 57 -1.60 1.91 15.98
CA GLU A 57 -0.60 1.98 17.05
C GLU A 57 0.15 3.33 17.02
N MET A 58 0.65 3.74 15.85
CA MET A 58 1.40 5.00 15.69
C MET A 58 0.58 6.23 16.08
N LEU A 59 -0.70 6.27 15.69
CA LEU A 59 -1.62 7.37 15.99
C LEU A 59 -1.90 7.52 17.50
N SER A 60 -1.74 6.43 18.26
CA SER A 60 -1.86 6.44 19.72
C SER A 60 -0.60 6.94 20.43
N ARG A 61 0.52 7.05 19.72
CA ARG A 61 1.83 7.46 20.23
C ARG A 61 2.13 8.92 19.84
N PRO A 62 2.24 9.86 20.80
CA PRO A 62 2.45 11.28 20.49
C PRO A 62 3.68 11.58 19.61
N ASP A 63 4.76 10.79 19.75
CA ASP A 63 5.99 10.90 18.99
C ASP A 63 5.88 10.42 17.53
N LEU A 64 4.86 9.61 17.21
CA LEU A 64 4.65 9.04 15.88
C LEU A 64 3.37 9.51 15.19
N GLN A 65 2.51 10.24 15.91
CA GLN A 65 1.19 10.61 15.44
C GLN A 65 1.23 11.39 14.12
N ASP A 66 2.16 12.33 13.96
CA ASP A 66 2.28 13.12 12.72
C ASP A 66 2.70 12.24 11.54
N LYS A 67 3.63 11.30 11.74
CA LYS A 67 4.02 10.32 10.71
C LYS A 67 2.85 9.43 10.32
N GLY A 68 2.11 8.90 11.31
CA GLY A 68 0.93 8.08 11.04
C GLY A 68 -0.15 8.83 10.26
N ARG A 69 -0.37 10.13 10.54
CA ARG A 69 -1.32 10.96 9.77
C ARG A 69 -0.85 11.24 8.35
N HIS A 70 0.45 11.48 8.19
CA HIS A 70 1.07 11.67 6.86
C HIS A 70 0.86 10.42 6.00
N SER A 71 1.21 9.24 6.52
CA SER A 71 1.04 7.99 5.78
C SER A 71 -0.42 7.66 5.42
N VAL A 72 -1.38 7.94 6.31
CA VAL A 72 -2.82 7.83 5.99
C VAL A 72 -3.23 8.77 4.85
N ALA A 73 -2.66 9.98 4.79
CA ALA A 73 -2.95 10.92 3.71
C ALA A 73 -2.41 10.41 2.37
N GLU A 74 -1.19 9.88 2.34
CA GLU A 74 -0.59 9.28 1.13
C GLU A 74 -1.38 8.06 0.64
N HIS A 75 -1.89 7.21 1.54
CA HIS A 75 -2.81 6.13 1.18
C HIS A 75 -4.08 6.66 0.50
N LYS A 76 -4.69 7.72 1.03
CA LYS A 76 -5.89 8.32 0.42
C LYS A 76 -5.58 8.90 -0.95
N GLU A 77 -4.44 9.56 -1.11
CA GLU A 77 -3.99 10.10 -2.39
C GLU A 77 -3.83 8.98 -3.41
N ALA A 78 -3.13 7.88 -3.09
CA ALA A 78 -2.98 6.74 -3.99
C ALA A 78 -4.33 6.12 -4.39
N ASP A 79 -5.25 5.96 -3.43
CA ASP A 79 -6.61 5.47 -3.64
C ASP A 79 -7.41 6.37 -4.62
N ASP A 80 -7.32 7.70 -4.47
CA ASP A 80 -7.94 8.65 -5.42
C ASP A 80 -7.38 8.46 -6.85
N ILE A 81 -6.07 8.20 -7.00
CA ILE A 81 -5.49 7.93 -8.33
C ILE A 81 -6.01 6.60 -8.90
N PHE A 82 -6.16 5.56 -8.07
CA PHE A 82 -6.72 4.29 -8.51
C PHE A 82 -8.15 4.45 -9.02
N GLU A 83 -9.00 5.22 -8.33
CA GLU A 83 -10.35 5.55 -8.78
C GLU A 83 -10.32 6.28 -10.13
N GLU A 84 -9.51 7.35 -10.24
CA GLU A 84 -9.36 8.10 -11.49
C GLU A 84 -8.92 7.21 -12.67
N LEU A 85 -7.99 6.28 -12.44
CA LEU A 85 -7.48 5.37 -13.47
C LEU A 85 -8.51 4.30 -13.86
N SER A 86 -9.37 3.89 -12.94
CA SER A 86 -10.43 2.90 -13.17
C SER A 86 -11.53 3.44 -14.07
N GLU A 87 -11.77 4.76 -14.03
CA GLU A 87 -12.78 5.44 -14.86
C GLU A 87 -12.25 5.86 -16.25
N LYS A 88 -10.94 5.76 -16.49
CA LYS A 88 -10.31 6.17 -17.75
C LYS A 88 -10.18 5.02 -18.76
N PRO A 89 -10.32 5.29 -20.07
CA PRO A 89 -9.98 4.32 -21.10
C PRO A 89 -8.52 3.88 -21.01
N PHE A 90 -8.28 2.57 -20.99
CA PHE A 90 -6.96 2.00 -20.81
C PHE A 90 -6.02 2.22 -22.00
N ASP A 91 -6.52 2.58 -23.17
CA ASP A 91 -5.74 2.95 -24.35
C ASP A 91 -5.40 4.45 -24.42
N ASP A 92 -5.89 5.26 -23.48
CA ASP A 92 -5.57 6.69 -23.42
C ASP A 92 -4.10 6.93 -23.06
N THR A 93 -3.44 7.83 -23.77
CA THR A 93 -2.07 8.27 -23.45
C THR A 93 -1.97 8.97 -22.09
N GLY A 94 -3.05 9.65 -21.68
CA GLY A 94 -3.21 10.22 -20.34
C GLY A 94 -3.31 9.16 -19.25
N TRP A 95 -3.84 7.97 -19.55
CA TRP A 95 -3.92 6.86 -18.60
C TRP A 95 -2.53 6.42 -18.15
N LEU A 96 -1.62 6.15 -19.11
CA LEU A 96 -0.26 5.72 -18.78
C LEU A 96 0.52 6.81 -18.04
N THR A 97 0.29 8.07 -18.39
CA THR A 97 0.93 9.21 -17.69
C THR A 97 0.48 9.25 -16.24
N ARG A 98 -0.83 9.13 -15.98
CA ARG A 98 -1.37 9.13 -14.62
C ARG A 98 -0.96 7.89 -13.83
N PHE A 99 -0.89 6.72 -14.47
CA PHE A 99 -0.37 5.50 -13.85
C PHE A 99 1.09 5.65 -13.43
N LYS A 100 1.94 6.32 -14.23
CA LYS A 100 3.33 6.61 -13.85
C LYS A 100 3.43 7.54 -12.63
N THR A 101 2.49 8.46 -12.46
CA THR A 101 2.37 9.26 -11.22
C THR A 101 2.06 8.35 -10.04
N LEU A 102 0.99 7.54 -10.12
CA LEU A 102 0.65 6.58 -9.05
C LEU A 102 1.84 5.68 -8.67
N LYS A 103 2.55 5.16 -9.68
CA LYS A 103 3.74 4.35 -9.45
C LYS A 103 4.80 5.11 -8.65
N HIS A 104 5.08 6.35 -9.02
CA HIS A 104 6.06 7.17 -8.31
C HIS A 104 5.65 7.43 -6.86
N GLU A 105 4.39 7.82 -6.63
CA GLU A 105 3.88 8.07 -5.27
C GLU A 105 3.95 6.81 -4.40
N LEU A 106 3.52 5.65 -4.91
CA LEU A 106 3.60 4.39 -4.16
C LEU A 106 5.04 3.95 -3.89
N GLU A 107 5.94 4.07 -4.88
CA GLU A 107 7.36 3.75 -4.67
C GLU A 107 7.99 4.67 -3.62
N HIS A 108 7.69 5.96 -3.66
CA HIS A 108 8.16 6.94 -2.68
C HIS A 108 7.63 6.63 -1.28
N HIS A 109 6.31 6.43 -1.15
CA HIS A 109 5.66 6.06 0.09
C HIS A 109 6.29 4.81 0.72
N MET A 110 6.42 3.72 -0.03
CA MET A 110 7.03 2.48 0.47
C MET A 110 8.50 2.69 0.90
N GLU A 111 9.25 3.56 0.21
CA GLU A 111 10.62 3.92 0.61
C GLU A 111 10.66 4.74 1.91
N GLU A 112 9.79 5.74 2.05
CA GLU A 112 9.68 6.54 3.28
C GLU A 112 9.28 5.65 4.47
N GLU A 113 8.27 4.80 4.27
CA GLU A 113 7.82 3.88 5.29
C GLU A 113 8.96 3.01 5.82
N GLU A 114 9.66 2.36 4.90
CA GLU A 114 10.69 1.38 5.20
C GLU A 114 11.93 1.97 5.89
N ASN A 115 12.25 3.22 5.60
CA ASN A 115 13.49 3.88 6.04
C ASN A 115 13.28 4.90 7.17
N ASP A 116 12.14 5.59 7.17
CA ASP A 116 11.90 6.74 8.06
C ASP A 116 10.76 6.51 9.05
N ILE A 117 9.83 5.58 8.77
CA ILE A 117 8.65 5.33 9.61
C ILE A 117 8.79 4.04 10.43
N PHE A 118 9.16 2.94 9.80
CA PHE A 118 9.27 1.64 10.45
C PHE A 118 10.32 1.62 11.56
N PRO A 119 11.53 2.22 11.41
CA PRO A 119 12.52 2.20 12.48
C PRO A 119 12.03 2.84 13.80
N PRO A 120 11.50 4.08 13.83
CA PRO A 120 10.98 4.65 15.07
C PRO A 120 9.65 4.01 15.53
N ALA A 121 8.83 3.46 14.62
CA ALA A 121 7.65 2.67 15.00
C ALA A 121 8.01 1.38 15.73
N LYS A 122 9.12 0.74 15.32
CA LYS A 122 9.69 -0.43 16.00
C LYS A 122 10.32 -0.06 17.34
N GLU A 123 10.91 1.13 17.46
CA GLU A 123 11.43 1.63 18.73
C GLU A 123 10.28 1.83 19.74
N GLY A 124 10.36 1.13 20.88
CA GLY A 124 9.33 1.15 21.91
C GLY A 124 8.19 0.15 21.71
N LEU A 125 8.20 -0.64 20.62
CA LEU A 125 7.24 -1.72 20.41
C LEU A 125 7.77 -3.03 21.01
N SER A 126 7.02 -3.64 21.93
CA SER A 126 7.38 -4.95 22.47
C SER A 126 7.16 -6.07 21.44
N ASP A 127 7.91 -7.17 21.54
CA ASP A 127 7.73 -8.33 20.66
C ASP A 127 6.31 -8.89 20.71
N GLN A 128 5.68 -8.88 21.90
CA GLN A 128 4.29 -9.28 22.05
C GLN A 128 3.36 -8.37 21.24
N ARG A 129 3.52 -7.04 21.37
CA ARG A 129 2.67 -6.10 20.64
C ARG A 129 2.90 -6.18 19.13
N ALA A 130 4.15 -6.31 18.69
CA ALA A 130 4.48 -6.54 17.29
C ALA A 130 3.81 -7.82 16.73
N GLY A 131 3.75 -8.89 17.52
CA GLY A 131 3.03 -10.11 17.17
C GLY A 131 1.51 -9.93 17.08
N GLU A 132 0.92 -9.11 17.95
CA GLU A 132 -0.51 -8.75 17.88
C GLU A 132 -0.82 -7.93 16.62
N LEU A 133 -0.01 -6.93 16.30
CA LEU A 133 -0.17 -6.12 15.09
C LEU A 133 -0.04 -6.97 13.82
N LEU A 134 0.93 -7.89 13.78
CA LEU A 134 1.07 -8.86 12.69
C LEU A 134 -0.19 -9.71 12.51
N LYS A 135 -0.78 -10.19 13.62
CA LYS A 135 -2.02 -10.96 13.57
C LYS A 135 -3.17 -10.11 13.02
N ILE A 136 -3.33 -8.87 13.52
CA ILE A 136 -4.36 -7.95 13.02
C ILE A 136 -4.20 -7.74 11.52
N PHE A 137 -3.00 -7.39 11.06
CA PHE A 137 -2.73 -7.18 9.64
C PHE A 137 -3.10 -8.42 8.80
N ASN A 138 -2.64 -9.61 9.20
CA ASN A 138 -2.91 -10.85 8.46
C ASN A 138 -4.39 -11.27 8.47
N ASP A 139 -5.15 -10.92 9.51
CA ASP A 139 -6.60 -11.15 9.55
C ASP A 139 -7.35 -10.10 8.71
N ARG A 140 -6.88 -8.84 8.70
CA ARG A 140 -7.54 -7.73 7.99
C ARG A 140 -7.30 -7.78 6.49
N LYS A 141 -6.05 -7.97 6.02
CA LYS A 141 -5.75 -7.89 4.57
C LYS A 141 -6.66 -8.79 3.72
N PRO A 142 -6.88 -10.08 4.04
CA PRO A 142 -7.82 -10.91 3.27
C PRO A 142 -9.26 -10.39 3.29
N ALA A 143 -9.71 -9.88 4.44
CA ALA A 143 -11.05 -9.30 4.56
C ALA A 143 -11.20 -7.97 3.81
N GLU A 144 -10.12 -7.21 3.63
CA GLU A 144 -10.13 -6.00 2.80
C GLU A 144 -10.08 -6.35 1.30
N VAL A 145 -9.37 -7.42 0.90
CA VAL A 145 -9.43 -7.93 -0.50
C VAL A 145 -10.88 -8.21 -0.91
N ASP A 146 -11.65 -8.89 -0.05
CA ASP A 146 -13.05 -9.24 -0.32
C ASP A 146 -13.99 -8.01 -0.43
N LYS A 147 -13.58 -6.83 0.06
CA LYS A 147 -14.37 -5.59 -0.05
C LYS A 147 -14.00 -4.72 -1.24
N VAL A 148 -12.80 -4.91 -1.79
CA VAL A 148 -12.31 -4.16 -2.94
C VAL A 148 -12.80 -4.77 -4.26
N ILE A 149 -13.15 -6.07 -4.25
CA ILE A 149 -13.78 -6.84 -5.33
C ILE A 149 -15.29 -6.60 -5.36
#